data_AF-A0A094J0H7-F1
#
_entry.id   AF-A0A094J0H7-F1
#
_cell.length_a   1.000
_cell.length_b   1.000
_cell.length_c   1.000
_cell.angle_alpha   90.00
_cell.angle_beta   90.00
_cell.angle_gamma   90.00
#
_symmetry.space_group_name_H-M   'P 1'
#
loop_
_entity.id
_entity.type
_entity.pdbx_description
1 polymer ?
#
loop_
_entity_poly.entity_id
_entity_poly.type
_entity_poly.pdbx_seq_one_letter_code
_entity_poly.pdbx_strand_id
1 'polypeptide(L)'
;MLSEFDTIEAGRALAHPSQFRPAPGTGAAAAKQVYEDVVGRNFMAQMMITDTTGKTAMMTGSSEPPVDFGNDAKEKARFLNSV
;
A
#
# COMPACT_ATOMS: atom_id res chain seq x y z
N MET A 1 -7.26 5.14 -1.43
CA MET A 1 -6.19 6.00 -0.86
C MET A 1 -5.72 7.07 -1.83
N LEU A 2 -5.61 6.82 -3.15
CA LEU A 2 -5.44 7.89 -4.14
C LEU A 2 -6.65 8.84 -4.22
N SER A 3 -7.85 8.33 -3.93
CA SER A 3 -9.09 9.10 -3.91
C SER A 3 -9.11 10.27 -2.92
N GLU A 4 -8.18 10.32 -1.96
CA GLU A 4 -8.05 11.41 -0.98
C GLU A 4 -6.86 12.33 -1.29
N PHE A 5 -6.12 12.08 -2.38
CA PHE A 5 -4.97 12.89 -2.78
C PHE A 5 -5.37 14.35 -3.01
N ASP A 6 -6.40 14.58 -3.83
CA ASP A 6 -6.92 15.93 -4.12
C ASP A 6 -7.47 16.59 -2.85
N THR A 7 -8.02 15.80 -1.93
CA THR A 7 -8.52 16.28 -0.63
C THR A 7 -7.36 16.80 0.23
N ILE A 8 -6.27 16.03 0.33
CA ILE A 8 -5.05 16.38 1.06
C ILE A 8 -4.37 17.59 0.41
N GLU A 9 -4.24 17.58 -0.91
CA GLU A 9 -3.63 18.65 -1.67
C GLU A 9 -4.39 19.97 -1.48
N ALA A 10 -5.72 19.92 -1.54
CA ALA A 10 -6.58 21.07 -1.31
C ALA A 10 -6.73 21.46 0.18
N GLY A 11 -6.13 20.70 1.10
CA GLY A 11 -6.23 20.93 2.55
C GLY A 11 -7.64 20.78 3.10
N ARG A 12 -8.48 19.96 2.47
CA ARG A 12 -9.86 19.69 2.88
C ARG A 12 -9.91 18.58 3.93
N ALA A 13 -11.04 18.49 4.63
CA ALA A 13 -11.28 17.40 5.58
C ALA A 13 -11.34 16.04 4.86
N LEU A 14 -10.60 15.06 5.38
CA LEU A 14 -10.55 13.70 4.84
C LEU A 14 -11.84 12.95 5.19
N ALA A 15 -12.34 12.12 4.27
CA ALA A 15 -13.45 11.21 4.55
C ALA A 15 -13.00 10.04 5.44
N HIS A 16 -11.73 9.61 5.31
CA HIS A 16 -11.15 8.51 6.07
C HIS A 16 -9.85 8.87 6.79
N PRO A 17 -9.88 9.79 7.78
CA PRO A 17 -8.68 10.28 8.46
C PRO A 17 -7.93 9.19 9.24
N SER A 18 -8.62 8.13 9.69
CA SER A 18 -8.02 7.04 10.46
C SER A 18 -7.03 6.19 9.63
N GLN A 19 -7.07 6.27 8.31
CA GLN A 19 -6.20 5.53 7.39
C GLN A 19 -4.79 6.13 7.30
N PHE A 20 -4.61 7.36 7.74
CA PHE A 20 -3.36 8.10 7.66
C PHE A 20 -2.80 8.29 9.08
N ARG A 21 -1.77 7.52 9.43
CA ARG A 21 -1.08 7.63 10.73
C ARG A 21 0.43 7.70 10.52
N PRO A 22 1.10 8.79 10.98
CA PRO A 22 0.51 10.01 11.57
C PRO A 22 -0.44 10.73 10.60
N ALA A 23 -1.29 11.62 11.12
CA ALA A 23 -2.21 12.40 10.29
C ALA A 23 -1.42 13.15 9.20
N PRO A 24 -1.89 13.15 7.95
CA PRO A 24 -1.14 13.73 6.87
C PRO A 24 -1.20 15.25 7.02
N GLY A 25 -0.12 15.93 6.64
CA GLY A 25 -0.14 17.39 6.49
C GLY A 25 -1.09 17.80 5.34
N THR A 26 -1.12 19.08 5.02
CA THR A 26 -1.90 19.61 3.89
C THR A 26 -0.99 20.11 2.76
N GLY A 27 -1.55 20.21 1.55
CA GLY A 27 -0.84 20.74 0.38
C GLY A 27 -0.14 19.67 -0.45
N ALA A 28 0.39 20.08 -1.61
CA ALA A 28 0.95 19.19 -2.63
C ALA A 28 2.10 18.30 -2.10
N ALA A 29 2.95 18.83 -1.21
CA ALA A 29 4.04 18.06 -0.63
C ALA A 29 3.54 16.90 0.25
N ALA A 30 2.52 17.15 1.08
CA ALA A 30 1.90 16.12 1.91
C ALA A 30 1.14 15.09 1.07
N ALA A 31 0.40 15.56 0.05
CA ALA A 31 -0.32 14.69 -0.87
C ALA A 31 0.66 13.76 -1.63
N LYS A 32 1.79 14.29 -2.10
CA LYS A 32 2.84 13.51 -2.76
C LYS A 32 3.46 12.46 -1.82
N GLN A 33 3.74 12.82 -0.57
CA GLN A 33 4.29 11.86 0.40
C GLN A 33 3.32 10.69 0.64
N VAL A 34 2.03 10.98 0.78
CA VAL A 34 0.99 9.94 0.92
C VAL A 34 0.88 9.10 -0.34
N TYR A 35 0.96 9.70 -1.53
CA TYR A 35 0.99 8.98 -2.79
C TYR A 35 2.14 7.97 -2.84
N GLU A 36 3.37 8.41 -2.56
CA GLU A 36 4.57 7.57 -2.58
C GLU A 36 4.48 6.41 -1.57
N ASP A 37 3.94 6.66 -0.38
CA ASP A 37 3.72 5.63 0.64
C ASP A 37 2.68 4.59 0.18
N VAL A 38 1.56 5.02 -0.41
CA VAL A 38 0.52 4.11 -0.93
C VAL A 38 1.06 3.25 -2.06
N VAL A 39 1.80 3.84 -3.01
CA VAL A 39 2.43 3.11 -4.11
C VAL A 39 3.46 2.11 -3.56
N GLY A 40 4.30 2.53 -2.61
CA GLY A 40 5.29 1.66 -1.98
C GLY A 40 4.66 0.45 -1.27
N ARG A 41 3.57 0.67 -0.52
CA ARG A 41 2.83 -0.40 0.16
C ARG A 41 2.17 -1.37 -0.83
N ASN A 42 1.59 -0.86 -1.91
CA ASN A 42 0.97 -1.70 -2.93
C ASN A 42 2.02 -2.56 -3.66
N PHE A 43 3.20 -1.99 -3.95
CA PHE A 43 4.32 -2.73 -4.53
C PHE A 43 4.83 -3.82 -3.57
N MET A 44 4.98 -3.49 -2.28
CA MET A 44 5.39 -4.45 -1.26
C MET A 44 4.38 -5.59 -1.11
N ALA A 45 3.08 -5.27 -1.08
CA ALA A 45 2.00 -6.26 -1.06
C ALA A 45 2.05 -7.20 -2.28
N GLN A 46 2.29 -6.65 -3.48
CA GLN A 46 2.46 -7.46 -4.69
C GLN A 46 3.66 -8.41 -4.57
N MET A 47 4.79 -7.92 -4.07
CA MET A 47 5.99 -8.73 -3.87
C MET A 47 5.73 -9.88 -2.90
N MET A 48 5.07 -9.62 -1.77
CA MET A 48 4.69 -10.66 -0.80
C MET A 48 3.73 -11.70 -1.40
N ILE A 49 2.68 -11.23 -2.07
CA ILE A 49 1.59 -12.09 -2.56
C ILE A 49 2.03 -12.95 -3.76
N THR A 50 3.05 -12.51 -4.50
CA THR A 50 3.61 -13.25 -5.63
C THR A 50 4.89 -14.01 -5.31
N ASP A 51 5.41 -13.92 -4.08
CA ASP A 51 6.58 -14.70 -3.69
C ASP A 51 6.23 -16.19 -3.57
N THR A 52 6.67 -16.96 -4.55
CA THR A 52 6.59 -18.43 -4.54
C THR A 52 7.87 -19.08 -4.06
N THR A 53 8.90 -18.28 -3.74
CA THR A 53 10.27 -18.75 -3.44
C THR A 53 10.60 -18.76 -1.96
N GLY A 54 9.82 -18.04 -1.14
CA GLY A 54 10.03 -17.92 0.31
C GLY A 54 11.08 -16.88 0.68
N LYS A 55 11.61 -16.13 -0.29
CA LYS A 55 12.57 -15.05 -0.05
C LYS A 55 11.97 -13.95 0.82
N THR A 56 10.68 -13.67 0.66
CA THR A 56 10.01 -12.65 1.44
C THR A 56 9.78 -13.11 2.88
N ALA A 57 9.46 -14.38 3.10
CA ALA A 57 9.44 -14.96 4.46
C ALA A 57 10.81 -14.78 5.14
N MET A 58 11.90 -15.14 4.44
CA MET A 58 13.27 -15.00 4.93
C MET A 58 13.64 -13.53 5.25
N MET A 59 13.19 -12.57 4.44
CA MET A 59 13.41 -11.14 4.69
C MET A 59 12.69 -10.61 5.94
N THR A 60 11.57 -11.24 6.30
CA THR A 60 10.79 -10.90 7.50
C THR A 60 11.24 -11.66 8.76
N GLY A 61 12.30 -12.47 8.66
CA GLY A 61 12.82 -13.27 9.77
C GLY A 61 12.06 -14.58 10.01
N SER A 62 11.18 -14.98 9.09
CA SER A 62 10.48 -16.25 9.13
C SER A 62 11.13 -17.25 8.17
N SER A 63 11.32 -18.49 8.62
CA SER A 63 11.82 -19.60 7.77
C SER A 63 10.70 -20.56 7.34
N GLU A 64 9.44 -20.12 7.45
CA GLU A 64 8.28 -20.92 7.07
C GLU A 64 8.09 -20.99 5.55
N PRO A 65 7.37 -22.01 5.05
CA PRO A 65 6.98 -22.08 3.64
C PRO A 65 6.24 -20.81 3.18
N PRO A 66 6.35 -20.44 1.90
CA PRO A 66 5.65 -19.26 1.36
C PRO A 66 4.15 -19.33 1.66
N VAL A 67 3.59 -18.25 2.18
CA VAL A 67 2.15 -18.16 2.46
C VAL A 67 1.39 -18.14 1.14
N ASP A 68 0.47 -19.08 0.93
CA ASP A 68 -0.46 -19.02 -0.19
C ASP A 68 -1.65 -18.12 0.15
N PHE A 69 -1.63 -16.90 -0.38
CA PHE A 69 -2.71 -15.93 -0.21
C PHE A 69 -3.96 -16.26 -1.04
N GLY A 70 -3.94 -17.32 -1.86
CA GLY A 70 -5.05 -17.70 -2.74
C GLY A 70 -5.24 -16.74 -3.93
N ASN A 71 -6.13 -17.11 -4.85
CA ASN A 71 -6.31 -16.38 -6.11
C ASN A 71 -6.97 -15.00 -5.93
N ASP A 72 -7.95 -14.87 -5.03
CA ASP A 72 -8.65 -13.60 -4.79
C ASP A 72 -7.70 -12.49 -4.31
N ALA A 73 -6.80 -12.79 -3.37
CA ALA A 73 -5.80 -11.83 -2.91
C ALA A 73 -4.79 -11.47 -4.01
N LYS A 74 -4.39 -12.44 -4.84
CA LYS A 74 -3.49 -12.22 -5.99
C LYS A 74 -4.13 -11.31 -7.04
N GLU A 75 -5.42 -11.48 -7.32
CA GLU A 75 -6.15 -10.62 -8.26
C GLU A 75 -6.31 -9.20 -7.71
N LYS A 76 -6.68 -9.07 -6.44
CA LYS A 76 -6.79 -7.74 -5.77
C LYS A 76 -5.45 -7.01 -5.74
N ALA A 77 -4.35 -7.70 -5.45
CA ALA A 77 -3.02 -7.11 -5.47
C ALA A 77 -2.60 -6.62 -6.86
N ARG A 78 -2.95 -7.37 -7.92
CA ARG A 78 -2.75 -6.92 -9.31
C ARG A 78 -3.56 -5.67 -9.61
N PHE A 79 -4.82 -5.62 -9.20
CA PHE A 79 -5.69 -4.45 -9.38
C PHE A 79 -5.17 -3.20 -8.66
N LEU A 80 -4.57 -3.36 -7.47
CA LEU A 80 -3.96 -2.26 -6.72
C LEU A 80 -2.75 -1.61 -7.41
N ASN A 81 -2.10 -2.34 -8.32
CA ASN A 81 -0.91 -1.90 -9.04
C ASN A 81 -1.14 -1.66 -10.54
N SER A 82 -2.35 -1.88 -11.06
CA SER A 82 -2.70 -1.66 -12.47
C SER A 82 -3.07 -0.21 -12.78
N VAL A 83 -2.49 0.73 -12.04
CA VAL A 83 -2.75 2.18 -12.17
C VAL A 83 -1.96 2.75 -13.34
#